data_AF-A0A671G4K3-F1
#
_entry.id   AF-A0A671G4K3-F1
#
_cell.length_a   1.000
_cell.length_b   1.000
_cell.length_c   1.000
_cell.angle_alpha   90.00
_cell.angle_beta   90.00
_cell.angle_gamma   90.00
#
_symmetry.space_group_name_H-M   'P 1'
#
loop_
_entity.id
_entity.type
_entity.pdbx_description
1 polymer ?
#
loop_
_entity_poly.entity_id
_entity_poly.type
_entity_poly.pdbx_seq_one_letter_code
_entity_poly.pdbx_strand_id
1 'polypeptide(L)'
;LAMGVPRAILLCLCGSVLCLTVSQALQCYSFQHIYFGPFDLSRMKFPNVSCPHGCAESVLSLDTGYRAAVTTVQKGCWTGPPTGQMQSNRNALPPDYSVLRGCNTDLCNANLMSHDALPNLSPAPNPQTLSGIECYACVGIHPEDCSPEKSRRVQCHQDQSVCFQGNGQMTVGNFSVPVYIRTCHRPSCTIMGTTSPWTHIDLQGSCCNGHLCNKDSVTQPFTTASATTAPQAPHVVALLLMVPLLVGPSP
;
A
#
# COMPACT_ATOMS: atom_id res chain seq x y z
N LEU A 1 -24.30 66.66 -45.88
CA LEU A 1 -24.20 66.69 -44.40
C LEU A 1 -23.90 65.28 -43.92
N ALA A 2 -22.62 65.01 -43.68
CA ALA A 2 -22.14 63.76 -43.11
C ALA A 2 -22.36 63.79 -41.59
N MET A 3 -23.07 62.81 -41.04
CA MET A 3 -23.23 62.63 -39.60
C MET A 3 -22.74 61.22 -39.26
N GLY A 4 -21.53 61.17 -38.70
CA GLY A 4 -20.85 59.95 -38.29
C GLY A 4 -21.53 59.29 -37.10
N VAL A 5 -21.61 57.97 -37.18
CA VAL A 5 -21.98 57.09 -36.07
C VAL A 5 -20.96 57.23 -34.94
N PRO A 6 -21.36 57.47 -33.68
CA PRO A 6 -20.43 57.41 -32.56
C PRO A 6 -20.17 55.93 -32.21
N ARG A 7 -19.08 55.39 -32.77
CA ARG A 7 -18.45 54.10 -32.44
C ARG A 7 -17.90 54.03 -31.00
N ALA A 8 -18.26 54.98 -30.13
CA ALA A 8 -17.73 55.11 -28.78
C ALA A 8 -18.57 54.44 -27.69
N ILE A 9 -19.83 54.04 -27.98
CA ILE A 9 -20.73 53.49 -26.94
C ILE A 9 -20.67 51.95 -26.88
N LEU A 10 -20.18 51.27 -27.92
CA LEU A 10 -20.11 49.80 -27.96
C LEU A 10 -18.84 49.22 -27.32
N LEU A 11 -17.86 50.06 -26.96
CA LEU A 11 -16.60 49.61 -26.34
C LEU A 11 -16.60 49.70 -24.80
N CYS A 12 -17.58 50.37 -24.18
CA CYS A 12 -17.67 50.46 -22.71
C CYS A 12 -18.45 49.31 -22.06
N LEU A 13 -19.12 48.45 -22.82
CA LEU A 13 -19.92 47.32 -22.29
C LEU A 13 -19.25 45.94 -22.44
N CYS A 14 -18.06 45.87 -23.05
CA CYS A 14 -17.26 44.63 -23.11
C CYS A 14 -16.12 44.58 -22.08
N GLY A 15 -15.98 45.59 -21.21
CA GLY A 15 -14.89 45.66 -20.23
C GLY A 15 -15.17 45.02 -18.87
N SER A 16 -16.39 44.56 -18.61
CA SER A 16 -16.86 44.17 -17.27
C SER A 16 -17.37 42.73 -17.14
N VAL A 17 -17.12 41.87 -18.14
CA VAL A 17 -17.44 40.42 -18.05
C VAL A 17 -16.19 39.56 -18.33
N LEU A 18 -15.03 40.01 -17.86
CA LEU A 18 -14.02 39.07 -17.38
C LEU A 18 -13.99 39.18 -15.85
N CYS A 19 -15.05 38.69 -15.21
CA CYS A 19 -14.91 38.17 -13.86
C CYS A 19 -13.98 36.96 -13.96
N LEU A 20 -12.67 37.20 -14.00
CA LEU A 20 -11.69 36.23 -13.57
C LEU A 20 -12.13 35.83 -12.17
N THR A 21 -12.78 34.68 -12.03
CA THR A 21 -12.89 34.00 -10.76
C THR A 21 -11.45 33.75 -10.34
N VAL A 22 -10.87 34.69 -9.59
CA VAL A 22 -9.64 34.45 -8.86
C VAL A 22 -10.04 33.43 -7.81
N SER A 23 -9.98 32.15 -8.17
CA SER A 23 -9.94 31.08 -7.19
C SER A 23 -8.74 31.42 -6.32
N GLN A 24 -8.99 31.98 -5.14
CA GLN A 24 -7.93 32.28 -4.19
C GLN A 24 -7.25 30.95 -3.89
N ALA A 25 -5.96 30.88 -4.16
CA ALA A 25 -5.19 29.69 -3.92
C ALA A 25 -5.07 29.48 -2.41
N LEU A 26 -5.44 28.29 -1.95
CA LEU A 26 -5.48 27.88 -0.55
C LEU A 26 -4.05 27.73 -0.02
N GLN A 27 -3.80 28.12 1.22
CA GLN A 27 -2.55 27.81 1.90
C GLN A 27 -2.64 26.43 2.55
N CYS A 28 -1.67 25.55 2.30
CA CYS A 28 -1.63 24.20 2.87
C CYS A 28 -0.28 23.95 3.52
N TYR A 29 -0.24 23.10 4.53
CA TYR A 29 1.05 22.60 5.03
C TYR A 29 1.67 21.66 3.99
N SER A 30 2.98 21.80 3.78
CA SER A 30 3.80 20.94 2.95
C SER A 30 4.77 20.17 3.82
N PHE A 31 4.73 18.84 3.75
CA PHE A 31 5.61 18.01 4.55
C PHE A 31 5.70 16.61 3.95
N GLN A 32 6.86 15.98 4.08
CA GLN A 32 7.05 14.59 3.71
C GLN A 32 8.17 13.99 4.56
N HIS A 33 7.91 12.84 5.19
CA HIS A 33 8.92 12.13 5.95
C HIS A 33 8.61 10.65 6.12
N ILE A 34 9.67 9.87 6.38
CA ILE A 34 9.61 8.43 6.67
C ILE A 34 10.10 8.23 8.09
N TYR A 35 9.32 7.53 8.91
CA TYR A 35 9.62 7.22 10.29
C TYR A 35 9.82 5.72 10.49
N PHE A 36 10.73 5.37 11.39
CA PHE A 36 10.96 3.99 11.84
C PHE A 36 10.46 3.89 13.29
N GLY A 37 9.19 3.54 13.46
CA GLY A 37 8.49 3.54 14.75
C GLY A 37 7.59 4.77 14.97
N PRO A 38 7.26 5.09 16.24
CA PRO A 38 6.34 6.19 16.57
C PRO A 38 6.88 7.54 16.10
N PHE A 39 5.98 8.41 15.64
CA PHE A 39 6.27 9.78 15.24
C PHE A 39 5.42 10.79 16.02
N ASP A 40 5.95 12.00 16.16
CA ASP A 40 5.27 13.14 16.77
C ASP A 40 5.65 14.41 15.99
N LEU A 41 4.65 15.03 15.36
CA LEU A 41 4.79 16.27 14.61
C LEU A 41 4.28 17.49 15.37
N SER A 42 3.79 17.33 16.61
CA SER A 42 3.16 18.41 17.39
C SER A 42 4.05 19.64 17.59
N ARG A 43 5.37 19.44 17.64
CA ARG A 43 6.39 20.50 17.79
C ARG A 43 7.03 20.92 16.48
N MET A 44 6.62 20.33 15.36
CA MET A 44 7.18 20.63 14.05
C MET A 44 6.52 21.87 13.46
N LYS A 45 7.33 22.69 12.78
CA LYS A 45 6.83 23.79 11.94
C LYS A 45 6.89 23.36 10.49
N PHE A 46 5.73 23.27 9.84
CA PHE A 46 5.66 22.91 8.43
C PHE A 46 5.81 24.15 7.54
N PRO A 47 6.53 24.06 6.41
CA PRO A 47 6.44 25.07 5.36
C PRO A 47 5.03 25.09 4.76
N ASN A 48 4.64 26.25 4.24
CA ASN A 48 3.36 26.44 3.56
C ASN A 48 3.54 26.38 2.04
N VAL A 49 2.52 25.88 1.34
CA VAL A 49 2.43 25.86 -0.12
C VAL A 49 1.08 26.38 -0.56
N SER A 50 1.04 27.08 -1.69
CA SER A 50 -0.19 27.59 -2.28
C SER A 50 -0.79 26.55 -3.23
N CYS A 51 -2.02 26.11 -2.97
CA CYS A 51 -2.70 25.04 -3.67
C CYS A 51 -3.97 25.55 -4.37
N PRO A 52 -4.21 25.17 -5.63
CA PRO A 52 -5.32 25.73 -6.39
C PRO A 52 -6.69 25.16 -6.01
N HIS A 53 -6.76 23.98 -5.36
CA HIS A 53 -8.01 23.22 -5.19
C HIS A 53 -8.27 22.81 -3.73
N GLY A 54 -7.28 22.24 -3.07
CA GLY A 54 -7.40 21.82 -1.67
C GLY A 54 -6.08 21.37 -1.07
N CYS A 55 -6.11 21.04 0.21
CA CYS A 55 -5.01 20.42 0.93
C CYS A 55 -5.29 18.93 1.12
N ALA A 56 -4.24 18.14 1.33
CA ALA A 56 -4.35 16.80 1.89
C ALA A 56 -3.24 16.50 2.87
N GLU A 57 -3.51 15.50 3.70
CA GLU A 57 -2.55 14.76 4.49
C GLU A 57 -2.80 13.26 4.34
N SER A 58 -1.74 12.48 4.43
CA SER A 58 -1.82 11.03 4.34
C SER A 58 -0.80 10.36 5.24
N VAL A 59 -1.15 9.17 5.70
CA VAL A 59 -0.23 8.28 6.40
C VAL A 59 -0.34 6.88 5.82
N LEU A 60 0.80 6.27 5.50
CA LEU A 60 0.95 4.85 5.18
C LEU A 60 1.86 4.23 6.23
N SER A 61 1.48 3.10 6.79
CA SER A 61 2.27 2.40 7.80
C SER A 61 2.26 0.91 7.51
N LEU A 62 3.44 0.31 7.50
CA LEU A 62 3.65 -1.12 7.42
C LEU A 62 4.36 -1.60 8.69
N ASP A 63 3.79 -2.59 9.37
CA ASP A 63 4.36 -3.16 10.58
C ASP A 63 4.63 -4.66 10.39
N THR A 64 5.65 -5.15 11.08
CA THR A 64 5.92 -6.58 11.22
C THR A 64 4.86 -7.29 12.09
N GLY A 65 4.14 -6.58 12.95
CA GLY A 65 3.34 -7.12 14.06
C GLY A 65 4.16 -7.35 15.33
N TYR A 66 5.47 -7.06 15.31
CA TYR A 66 6.42 -7.28 16.40
C TYR A 66 7.15 -5.99 16.79
N ARG A 67 6.41 -4.87 16.85
CA ARG A 67 6.91 -3.54 17.27
C ARG A 67 8.06 -3.04 16.40
N ALA A 68 7.91 -3.20 15.09
CA ALA A 68 8.81 -2.65 14.08
C ALA A 68 7.96 -2.22 12.88
N ALA A 69 7.92 -0.91 12.63
CA ALA A 69 7.11 -0.31 11.59
C ALA A 69 7.90 0.73 10.79
N VAL A 70 7.56 0.85 9.51
CA VAL A 70 7.93 2.00 8.67
C VAL A 70 6.66 2.78 8.38
N THR A 71 6.68 4.08 8.65
CA THR A 71 5.53 4.96 8.47
C THR A 71 5.91 6.15 7.61
N THR A 72 5.20 6.36 6.50
CA THR A 72 5.31 7.56 5.66
C THR A 72 4.21 8.53 6.02
N VAL A 73 4.57 9.80 6.24
CA VAL A 73 3.64 10.91 6.44
C VAL A 73 3.83 11.94 5.34
N GLN A 74 2.74 12.38 4.71
CA GLN A 74 2.76 13.42 3.68
C GLN A 74 1.67 14.47 3.92
N LYS A 75 1.97 15.72 3.60
CA LYS A 75 1.07 16.88 3.60
C LYS A 75 1.35 17.72 2.36
N GLY A 76 0.31 18.21 1.69
CA GLY A 76 0.49 19.08 0.53
C GLY A 76 -0.81 19.41 -0.20
N CYS A 77 -0.67 19.74 -1.48
CA CYS A 77 -1.79 20.06 -2.35
C CYS A 77 -2.58 18.81 -2.75
N TRP A 78 -3.88 19.01 -2.97
CA TRP A 78 -4.81 17.95 -3.32
C TRP A 78 -5.85 18.41 -4.34
N THR A 79 -6.13 17.54 -5.31
CA THR A 79 -7.15 17.77 -6.34
C THR A 79 -8.24 16.71 -6.34
N GLY A 80 -8.09 15.64 -5.54
CA GLY A 80 -9.07 14.56 -5.44
C GLY A 80 -10.18 14.84 -4.42
N PRO A 81 -11.14 13.91 -4.30
CA PRO A 81 -12.10 13.87 -3.20
C PRO A 81 -11.44 13.94 -1.82
N PRO A 82 -12.10 14.51 -0.80
CA PRO A 82 -11.54 14.65 0.55
C PRO A 82 -11.36 13.33 1.28
N THR A 83 -12.06 12.27 0.88
CA THR A 83 -11.93 10.92 1.44
C THR A 83 -12.16 9.89 0.34
N GLY A 84 -11.58 8.71 0.49
CA GLY A 84 -11.82 7.57 -0.39
C GLY A 84 -11.99 6.30 0.41
N GLN A 85 -12.65 5.32 -0.22
CA GLN A 85 -12.81 4.01 0.38
C GLN A 85 -11.46 3.30 0.38
N MET A 86 -10.95 3.01 1.58
CA MET A 86 -9.78 2.18 1.76
C MET A 86 -10.19 0.71 1.68
N GLN A 87 -9.59 -0.03 0.77
CA GLN A 87 -9.72 -1.49 0.72
C GLN A 87 -8.62 -2.10 1.58
N SER A 88 -9.01 -3.04 2.43
CA SER A 88 -8.09 -3.77 3.32
C SER A 88 -8.56 -5.21 3.45
N ASN A 89 -7.63 -6.13 3.72
CA ASN A 89 -7.93 -7.52 4.02
C ASN A 89 -7.45 -7.84 5.42
N ARG A 90 -8.39 -8.09 6.35
CA ARG A 90 -8.08 -8.38 7.76
C ARG A 90 -7.29 -9.67 7.96
N ASN A 91 -7.31 -10.56 6.96
CA ASN A 91 -6.58 -11.83 6.99
C ASN A 91 -5.18 -11.71 6.36
N ALA A 92 -4.88 -10.60 5.68
CA ALA A 92 -3.57 -10.35 5.13
C ALA A 92 -2.57 -10.02 6.23
N LEU A 93 -1.34 -10.48 6.04
CA LEU A 93 -0.17 -10.05 6.80
C LEU A 93 0.92 -9.66 5.79
N PRO A 94 1.88 -8.80 6.16
CA PRO A 94 2.04 -8.11 7.45
C PRO A 94 0.93 -7.07 7.72
N PRO A 95 0.68 -6.70 9.00
CA PRO A 95 -0.30 -5.66 9.33
C PRO A 95 0.07 -4.30 8.73
N ASP A 96 -0.90 -3.62 8.15
CA ASP A 96 -0.69 -2.33 7.51
C ASP A 96 -1.89 -1.39 7.70
N TYR A 97 -1.65 -0.11 7.44
CA TYR A 97 -2.66 0.94 7.50
C TYR A 97 -2.34 2.03 6.49
N SER A 98 -3.36 2.51 5.80
CA SER A 98 -3.25 3.73 5.04
C SER A 98 -4.49 4.60 5.17
N VAL A 99 -4.29 5.91 5.11
CA VAL A 99 -5.35 6.91 5.12
C VAL A 99 -4.91 8.14 4.35
N LEU A 100 -5.84 8.73 3.62
CA LEU A 100 -5.69 10.04 3.00
C LEU A 100 -6.90 10.90 3.38
N ARG A 101 -6.64 12.13 3.80
CA ARG A 101 -7.64 13.13 4.19
C ARG A 101 -7.38 14.41 3.39
N GLY A 102 -8.31 14.76 2.52
CA GLY A 102 -8.36 16.04 1.83
C GLY A 102 -9.31 17.02 2.52
N CYS A 103 -9.06 18.31 2.33
CA CYS A 103 -9.84 19.41 2.93
C CYS A 103 -9.68 20.70 2.12
N ASN A 104 -10.55 21.70 2.35
CA ASN A 104 -10.72 22.87 1.48
C ASN A 104 -10.69 24.22 2.22
N THR A 105 -10.06 24.29 3.39
CA THR A 105 -9.83 25.53 4.15
C THR A 105 -8.35 25.75 4.43
N ASP A 106 -7.92 26.98 4.72
CA ASP A 106 -6.49 27.26 4.90
C ASP A 106 -5.91 26.43 6.04
N LEU A 107 -4.75 25.81 5.77
CA LEU A 107 -3.94 25.03 6.70
C LEU A 107 -4.70 23.86 7.36
N CYS A 108 -5.72 23.33 6.69
CA CYS A 108 -6.61 22.32 7.24
C CYS A 108 -6.01 20.90 7.39
N ASN A 109 -4.89 20.62 6.74
CA ASN A 109 -4.25 19.30 6.71
C ASN A 109 -3.38 19.04 7.95
N ALA A 110 -4.01 19.10 9.13
CA ALA A 110 -3.38 19.10 10.44
C ALA A 110 -3.97 18.07 11.43
N ASN A 111 -4.62 16.99 10.97
CA ASN A 111 -5.19 15.96 11.84
C ASN A 111 -4.20 14.82 12.13
N LEU A 112 -3.34 14.47 11.18
CA LEU A 112 -2.35 13.39 11.30
C LEU A 112 -1.06 13.98 11.87
N MET A 113 -1.06 14.21 13.19
CA MET A 113 0.03 14.90 13.90
C MET A 113 0.86 13.98 14.80
N SER A 114 0.36 12.81 15.19
CA SER A 114 1.10 11.86 16.02
C SER A 114 0.75 10.42 15.65
N HIS A 115 1.58 9.49 16.12
CA HIS A 115 1.36 8.05 15.96
C HIS A 115 0.04 7.57 16.59
N ASP A 116 -0.48 8.27 17.61
CA ASP A 116 -1.75 7.92 18.26
C ASP A 116 -2.97 8.06 17.34
N ALA A 117 -2.82 8.75 16.20
CA ALA A 117 -3.84 8.82 15.16
C ALA A 117 -3.97 7.51 14.36
N LEU A 118 -3.03 6.57 14.51
CA LEU A 118 -3.01 5.30 13.80
C LEU A 118 -3.58 4.16 14.66
N PRO A 119 -4.21 3.15 14.04
CA PRO A 119 -4.55 1.93 14.78
C PRO A 119 -3.27 1.22 15.25
N ASN A 120 -3.38 0.50 16.37
CA ASN A 120 -2.28 -0.34 16.83
C ASN A 120 -2.10 -1.55 15.88
N LEU A 121 -1.04 -1.53 15.08
CA LEU A 121 -0.70 -2.59 14.12
C LEU A 121 0.09 -3.76 14.74
N SER A 122 0.59 -3.58 15.96
CA SER A 122 1.32 -4.59 16.74
C SER A 122 0.63 -4.87 18.09
N PRO A 123 -0.67 -5.23 18.13
CA PRO A 123 -1.33 -5.56 19.38
C PRO A 123 -0.71 -6.84 19.95
N ALA A 124 -0.26 -6.79 21.20
CA ALA A 124 0.19 -7.99 21.90
C ALA A 124 -1.00 -8.96 22.04
N PRO A 125 -0.88 -10.23 21.61
CA PRO A 125 -1.95 -11.20 21.78
C PRO A 125 -2.32 -11.37 23.25
N ASN A 126 -3.60 -11.53 23.54
CA ASN A 126 -4.09 -11.85 24.89
C ASN A 126 -5.15 -12.96 24.81
N PRO A 127 -4.89 -14.18 25.34
CA PRO A 127 -3.63 -14.61 25.97
C PRO A 127 -2.47 -14.68 24.97
N GLN A 128 -1.23 -14.59 25.48
CA GLN A 128 -0.01 -14.72 24.68
C GLN A 128 0.26 -16.19 24.34
N THR A 129 -0.50 -16.74 23.39
CA THR A 129 -0.24 -18.09 22.86
C THR A 129 0.85 -18.02 21.79
N LEU A 130 1.93 -18.78 21.97
CA LEU A 130 3.01 -18.91 20.99
C LEU A 130 2.71 -20.07 20.02
N SER A 131 3.08 -19.91 18.75
CA SER A 131 2.93 -20.97 17.73
C SER A 131 4.06 -22.00 17.79
N GLY A 132 5.14 -21.71 18.52
CA GLY A 132 6.33 -22.54 18.61
C GLY A 132 7.33 -22.34 17.46
N ILE A 133 7.08 -21.40 16.54
CA ILE A 133 8.00 -21.03 15.47
C ILE A 133 8.73 -19.73 15.80
N GLU A 134 10.00 -19.66 15.40
CA GLU A 134 10.81 -18.44 15.49
C GLU A 134 11.16 -17.96 14.08
N CYS A 135 11.03 -16.67 13.81
CA CYS A 135 11.35 -16.07 12.50
C CYS A 135 12.25 -14.84 12.66
N TYR A 136 12.94 -14.48 11.58
CA TYR A 136 13.51 -13.14 11.47
C TYR A 136 12.38 -12.13 11.26
N ALA A 137 12.46 -10.99 11.96
CA ALA A 137 11.54 -9.86 11.84
C ALA A 137 12.30 -8.55 11.63
N CYS A 138 11.94 -7.83 10.57
CA CYS A 138 12.50 -6.54 10.21
C CYS A 138 11.52 -5.83 9.27
N VAL A 139 11.58 -4.50 9.23
CA VAL A 139 11.02 -3.71 8.16
C VAL A 139 11.90 -2.48 7.95
N GLY A 140 12.20 -2.15 6.69
CA GLY A 140 13.11 -1.06 6.36
C GLY A 140 12.93 -0.59 4.91
N ILE A 141 13.65 0.48 4.55
CA ILE A 141 13.56 1.08 3.21
C ILE A 141 14.78 0.75 2.33
N HIS A 142 15.80 0.10 2.91
CA HIS A 142 16.91 -0.47 2.19
C HIS A 142 17.00 -1.98 2.43
N PRO A 143 17.45 -2.79 1.45
CA PRO A 143 17.59 -4.23 1.62
C PRO A 143 18.42 -4.63 2.85
N GLU A 144 19.49 -3.88 3.13
CA GLU A 144 20.41 -4.10 4.23
C GLU A 144 19.81 -3.82 5.61
N ASP A 145 18.69 -3.11 5.71
CA ASP A 145 17.93 -2.95 6.96
C ASP A 145 17.30 -4.28 7.39
N CYS A 146 17.10 -5.18 6.43
CA CYS A 146 16.48 -6.48 6.58
C CYS A 146 17.45 -7.65 6.33
N SER A 147 18.76 -7.44 6.50
CA SER A 147 19.72 -8.54 6.55
C SER A 147 19.43 -9.44 7.77
N PRO A 148 19.70 -10.76 7.70
CA PRO A 148 19.49 -11.66 8.84
C PRO A 148 20.20 -11.19 10.12
N GLU A 149 21.36 -10.57 10.01
CA GLU A 149 22.18 -10.09 11.14
C GLU A 149 21.58 -8.86 11.83
N LYS A 150 20.83 -8.04 11.09
CA LYS A 150 20.14 -6.86 11.64
C LYS A 150 18.68 -7.14 12.01
N SER A 151 18.14 -8.27 11.55
CA SER A 151 16.78 -8.69 11.85
C SER A 151 16.67 -9.20 13.28
N ARG A 152 15.57 -8.85 13.95
CA ARG A 152 15.25 -9.42 15.27
C ARG A 152 14.81 -10.87 15.10
N ARG A 153 15.11 -11.72 16.08
CA ARG A 153 14.49 -13.06 16.18
C ARG A 153 13.25 -12.93 17.05
N VAL A 154 12.09 -13.34 16.54
CA VAL A 154 10.81 -13.21 17.23
C VAL A 154 10.11 -14.56 17.33
N GLN A 155 9.48 -14.81 18.47
CA GLN A 155 8.62 -15.97 18.69
C GLN A 155 7.23 -15.66 18.15
N CYS A 156 6.79 -16.44 17.17
CA CYS A 156 5.56 -16.19 16.47
C CYS A 156 4.33 -16.46 17.35
N HIS A 157 3.28 -15.69 17.14
CA HIS A 157 2.07 -15.72 17.95
C HIS A 157 0.91 -16.45 17.26
N GLN A 158 0.03 -17.05 18.07
CA GLN A 158 -1.24 -17.63 17.64
C GLN A 158 -1.10 -18.62 16.47
N ASP A 159 -1.76 -18.34 15.35
CA ASP A 159 -1.82 -19.14 14.13
C ASP A 159 -0.69 -18.81 13.14
N GLN A 160 0.26 -17.94 13.50
CA GLN A 160 1.40 -17.60 12.66
C GLN A 160 2.48 -18.68 12.80
N SER A 161 2.40 -19.72 11.98
CA SER A 161 3.29 -20.90 12.02
C SER A 161 4.25 -21.01 10.83
N VAL A 162 4.38 -19.95 10.04
CA VAL A 162 5.36 -19.86 8.94
C VAL A 162 6.10 -18.53 9.00
N CYS A 163 7.28 -18.46 8.39
CA CYS A 163 8.00 -17.20 8.24
C CYS A 163 7.76 -16.60 6.86
N PHE A 164 7.79 -15.28 6.77
CA PHE A 164 7.65 -14.51 5.55
C PHE A 164 8.90 -13.67 5.29
N GLN A 165 9.24 -13.51 4.01
CA GLN A 165 10.18 -12.51 3.51
C GLN A 165 9.65 -11.91 2.22
N GLY A 166 9.83 -10.60 2.05
CA GLY A 166 9.27 -9.89 0.93
C GLY A 166 9.82 -8.49 0.76
N ASN A 167 9.37 -7.85 -0.31
CA ASN A 167 9.59 -6.44 -0.59
C ASN A 167 8.36 -5.84 -1.27
N GLY A 168 8.37 -4.53 -1.45
CA GLY A 168 7.33 -3.85 -2.19
C GLY A 168 7.48 -2.34 -2.10
N GLN A 169 6.36 -1.63 -2.18
CA GLN A 169 6.34 -0.17 -2.18
C GLN A 169 5.15 0.40 -1.42
N MET A 170 5.38 1.50 -0.70
CA MET A 170 4.34 2.36 -0.15
C MET A 170 4.24 3.62 -1.00
N THR A 171 3.11 3.81 -1.68
CA THR A 171 2.89 4.89 -2.64
C THR A 171 1.78 5.83 -2.19
N VAL A 172 2.04 7.13 -2.27
CA VAL A 172 1.06 8.22 -2.09
C VAL A 172 1.22 9.22 -3.23
N GLY A 173 0.21 9.32 -4.10
CA GLY A 173 0.28 10.20 -5.26
C GLY A 173 1.51 9.89 -6.13
N ASN A 174 2.46 10.83 -6.21
CA ASN A 174 3.72 10.67 -6.96
C ASN A 174 4.92 10.27 -6.10
N PHE A 175 4.73 10.05 -4.80
CA PHE A 175 5.78 9.65 -3.88
C PHE A 175 5.69 8.15 -3.61
N SER A 176 6.78 7.43 -3.84
CA SER A 176 6.87 6.00 -3.55
C SER A 176 8.11 5.70 -2.71
N VAL A 177 7.94 4.84 -1.71
CA VAL A 177 8.99 4.40 -0.78
C VAL A 177 9.14 2.88 -0.92
N PRO A 178 10.32 2.36 -1.29
CA PRO A 178 10.56 0.93 -1.26
C PRO A 178 10.51 0.42 0.18
N VAL A 179 9.99 -0.79 0.36
CA VAL A 179 9.95 -1.46 1.66
C VAL A 179 10.46 -2.89 1.52
N TYR A 180 11.20 -3.33 2.54
CA TYR A 180 11.72 -4.69 2.68
C TYR A 180 11.28 -5.21 4.03
N ILE A 181 10.84 -6.46 4.09
CA ILE A 181 10.22 -6.99 5.31
C ILE A 181 10.49 -8.47 5.48
N ARG A 182 10.69 -8.85 6.74
CA ARG A 182 10.63 -10.22 7.25
C ARG A 182 9.71 -10.23 8.45
N THR A 183 8.88 -11.25 8.60
CA THR A 183 8.06 -11.41 9.81
C THR A 183 7.49 -12.83 9.92
N CYS A 184 6.80 -13.13 11.01
CA CYS A 184 5.92 -14.29 11.13
C CYS A 184 4.65 -14.10 10.28
N HIS A 185 4.11 -15.20 9.77
CA HIS A 185 2.93 -15.18 8.91
C HIS A 185 2.06 -16.42 9.15
N ARG A 186 0.78 -16.33 8.79
CA ARG A 186 -0.15 -17.46 8.73
C ARG A 186 0.17 -18.40 7.57
N PRO A 187 -0.13 -19.71 7.68
CA PRO A 187 0.09 -20.68 6.60
C PRO A 187 -0.55 -20.33 5.25
N SER A 188 -1.63 -19.55 5.23
CA SER A 188 -2.28 -19.11 4.00
C SER A 188 -1.40 -18.22 3.12
N CYS A 189 -0.32 -17.65 3.67
CA CYS A 189 0.59 -16.73 3.00
C CYS A 189 -0.13 -15.61 2.21
N THR A 190 -1.24 -15.11 2.74
CA THR A 190 -2.03 -14.05 2.12
C THR A 190 -1.32 -12.70 2.25
N ILE A 191 -0.68 -12.26 1.17
CA ILE A 191 0.03 -10.99 1.06
C ILE A 191 -0.87 -10.03 0.29
N MET A 192 -1.36 -8.98 0.95
CA MET A 192 -2.21 -7.98 0.32
C MET A 192 -2.21 -6.72 1.18
N GLY A 193 -1.61 -5.64 0.68
CA GLY A 193 -1.65 -4.36 1.38
C GLY A 193 -2.91 -3.56 1.09
N THR A 194 -3.05 -2.48 1.83
CA THR A 194 -4.13 -1.52 1.74
C THR A 194 -4.04 -0.74 0.43
N THR A 195 -5.20 -0.52 -0.18
CA THR A 195 -5.29 0.18 -1.46
C THR A 195 -6.49 1.12 -1.51
N SER A 196 -6.24 2.30 -2.07
CA SER A 196 -7.24 3.30 -2.43
C SER A 196 -6.86 3.91 -3.79
N PRO A 197 -7.69 4.79 -4.37
CA PRO A 197 -7.32 5.46 -5.62
C PRO A 197 -6.02 6.29 -5.56
N TRP A 198 -5.46 6.55 -4.37
CA TRP A 198 -4.33 7.46 -4.19
C TRP A 198 -3.21 6.94 -3.30
N THR A 199 -3.51 5.93 -2.49
CA THR A 199 -2.56 5.29 -1.60
C THR A 199 -2.52 3.82 -1.90
N HIS A 200 -1.32 3.25 -1.94
CA HIS A 200 -1.16 1.83 -2.20
C HIS A 200 0.03 1.28 -1.42
N ILE A 201 -0.18 0.19 -0.69
CA ILE A 201 0.89 -0.63 -0.14
C ILE A 201 0.90 -1.92 -0.97
N ASP A 202 1.87 -2.01 -1.88
CA ASP A 202 2.11 -3.24 -2.65
C ASP A 202 3.18 -4.07 -1.95
N LEU A 203 2.94 -5.36 -1.83
CA LEU A 203 3.89 -6.30 -1.24
C LEU A 203 3.90 -7.59 -2.05
N GLN A 204 5.10 -8.09 -2.27
CA GLN A 204 5.37 -9.40 -2.84
C GLN A 204 6.37 -10.13 -1.94
N GLY A 205 6.31 -11.45 -1.95
CA GLY A 205 7.15 -12.25 -1.08
C GLY A 205 6.82 -13.73 -1.14
N SER A 206 7.46 -14.48 -0.25
CA SER A 206 7.20 -15.90 -0.07
C SER A 206 7.20 -16.27 1.40
N CYS A 207 6.44 -17.33 1.71
CA CYS A 207 6.46 -17.94 3.03
C CYS A 207 7.25 -19.26 3.01
N CYS A 208 7.89 -19.57 4.12
CA CYS A 208 8.62 -20.81 4.33
C CYS A 208 8.25 -21.42 5.68
N ASN A 209 8.42 -22.75 5.79
CA ASN A 209 8.17 -23.48 7.02
C ASN A 209 9.49 -23.81 7.73
N GLY A 210 9.47 -23.78 9.06
CA GLY A 210 10.62 -24.06 9.93
C GLY A 210 11.19 -22.82 10.59
N HIS A 211 11.97 -23.05 11.65
CA HIS A 211 12.62 -21.97 12.41
C HIS A 211 13.60 -21.19 11.55
N LEU A 212 13.47 -19.87 11.55
CA LEU A 212 14.38 -18.90 10.91
C LEU A 212 14.61 -19.19 9.42
N CYS A 213 13.64 -19.81 8.76
CA CYS A 213 13.76 -20.19 7.35
C CYS A 213 13.81 -18.99 6.42
N ASN A 214 13.27 -17.84 6.83
CA ASN A 214 13.23 -16.60 6.05
C ASN A 214 14.57 -15.86 6.13
N LYS A 215 15.64 -16.47 5.64
CA LYS A 215 17.01 -15.92 5.60
C LYS A 215 17.48 -15.52 4.21
N ASP A 216 16.76 -15.93 3.17
CA ASP A 216 17.13 -15.69 1.78
C ASP A 216 16.97 -14.20 1.43
N SER A 217 17.53 -13.75 0.31
CA SER A 217 17.53 -12.32 -0.04
C SER A 217 16.12 -11.75 -0.16
N VAL A 218 15.90 -10.56 0.41
CA VAL A 218 14.65 -9.78 0.26
C VAL A 218 14.55 -9.09 -1.09
N THR A 219 15.57 -9.14 -1.94
CA THR A 219 15.57 -8.52 -3.28
C THR A 219 15.31 -9.51 -4.42
N GLN A 220 15.16 -10.80 -4.11
CA GLN A 220 14.88 -11.80 -5.13
C GLN A 220 13.52 -11.52 -5.79
N PRO A 221 13.41 -11.73 -7.11
CA PRO A 221 12.12 -11.65 -7.79
C PRO A 221 11.20 -12.74 -7.22
N PHE A 222 10.08 -12.31 -6.64
CA PHE A 222 9.05 -13.23 -6.18
C PHE A 222 8.14 -13.52 -7.37
N THR A 223 8.20 -14.74 -7.89
CA THR A 223 7.15 -15.19 -8.82
C THR A 223 5.85 -15.23 -8.03
N THR A 224 4.90 -14.34 -8.36
CA THR A 224 3.52 -14.49 -7.93
C THR A 224 3.10 -15.89 -8.34
N ALA A 225 2.87 -16.76 -7.37
CA ALA A 225 2.24 -18.04 -7.64
C ALA A 225 0.81 -17.73 -8.08
N SER A 226 0.63 -17.41 -9.37
CA SER A 226 -0.62 -17.69 -10.04
C SER A 226 -0.92 -19.14 -9.71
N ALA A 227 -2.07 -19.39 -9.06
CA ALA A 227 -2.53 -20.71 -8.69
C ALA A 227 -2.19 -21.67 -9.83
N THR A 228 -1.17 -22.51 -9.61
CA THR A 228 -0.84 -23.58 -10.52
C THR A 228 -2.06 -24.49 -10.49
N THR A 229 -2.93 -24.33 -11.47
CA THR A 229 -3.75 -25.43 -11.96
C THR A 229 -2.80 -26.61 -12.10
N ALA A 230 -3.11 -27.69 -11.37
CA ALA A 230 -2.38 -28.94 -11.44
C ALA A 230 -2.12 -29.27 -12.93
N PRO A 231 -0.93 -29.79 -13.29
CA PRO A 231 -0.69 -30.21 -14.67
C PRO A 231 -1.75 -31.25 -14.99
N GLN A 232 -2.66 -30.91 -15.92
CA GLN A 232 -3.58 -31.87 -16.50
C GLN A 232 -2.71 -32.98 -17.07
N ALA A 233 -2.84 -34.17 -16.47
CA ALA A 233 -2.25 -35.38 -17.00
C ALA A 233 -2.60 -35.48 -18.49
N PRO A 234 -1.66 -35.89 -19.36
CA PRO A 234 -1.97 -36.06 -20.76
C PRO A 234 -3.05 -37.15 -20.86
N HIS A 235 -4.24 -36.75 -21.28
CA HIS A 235 -5.29 -37.69 -21.66
C HIS A 235 -4.76 -38.51 -22.84
N VAL A 236 -4.25 -39.70 -22.54
CA VAL A 236 -4.00 -40.74 -23.54
C VAL A 236 -5.36 -41.14 -24.09
N VAL A 237 -5.72 -40.60 -25.25
CA VAL A 237 -6.88 -41.03 -26.02
C VAL A 237 -6.58 -42.44 -26.52
N ALA A 238 -7.00 -43.45 -25.77
CA ALA A 238 -7.00 -44.83 -26.22
C ALA A 238 -8.11 -45.00 -27.26
N LEU A 239 -7.74 -44.97 -28.55
CA LEU A 239 -8.62 -45.35 -29.65
C LEU A 239 -8.90 -46.86 -29.58
N LEU A 240 -10.03 -47.24 -28.98
CA LEU A 240 -10.55 -48.60 -29.03
C LEU A 240 -11.12 -48.86 -30.42
N LEU A 241 -10.32 -49.46 -31.30
CA LEU A 241 -10.78 -50.04 -32.56
C LEU A 241 -11.56 -51.32 -32.26
N MET A 242 -12.89 -51.21 -32.26
CA MET A 242 -13.79 -52.37 -32.29
C MET A 242 -13.83 -52.92 -33.71
N VAL A 243 -13.19 -54.07 -33.93
CA VAL A 243 -13.36 -54.88 -35.15
C VAL A 243 -14.30 -56.02 -34.83
N PRO A 244 -15.51 -56.09 -35.42
CA PRO A 244 -16.25 -57.34 -35.51
C PRO A 244 -16.07 -57.97 -36.89
N LEU A 245 -16.41 -59.26 -36.98
CA LEU A 245 -16.52 -60.14 -38.17
C LEU A 245 -15.25 -61.00 -38.41
N LEU A 246 -15.30 -62.32 -38.60
CA LEU A 246 -16.39 -63.24 -38.92
C LEU A 246 -16.03 -64.67 -38.46
N VAL A 247 -17.07 -65.41 -38.11
CA VAL A 247 -17.12 -66.85 -37.86
C VAL A 247 -16.53 -67.64 -39.04
N GLY A 248 -15.63 -68.59 -38.74
CA GLY A 248 -15.25 -69.66 -39.65
C GLY A 248 -15.40 -71.01 -38.96
N PRO A 249 -16.11 -72.00 -39.55
CA PRO A 249 -16.11 -73.37 -39.05
C PRO A 249 -14.95 -74.18 -39.63
N SER A 250 -14.49 -75.18 -38.89
CA SER A 250 -13.60 -76.26 -39.33
C SER A 250 -13.76 -77.45 -38.37
N PRO A 251 -13.49 -78.68 -38.80
CA PRO A 251 -13.87 -79.38 -40.03
C PRO A 251 -15.21 -80.15 -39.89
#